data_AF-A0A968ZEH6-F1
#
_entry.id   AF-A0A968ZEH6-F1
#
_cell.length_a   1.000
_cell.length_b   1.000
_cell.length_c   1.000
_cell.angle_alpha   90.00
_cell.angle_beta   90.00
_cell.angle_gamma   90.00
#
_symmetry.space_group_name_H-M   'P 1'
#
loop_
_entity.id
_entity.type
_entity.pdbx_description
1 polymer ?
#
loop_
_entity_poly.entity_id
_entity_poly.type
_entity_poly.pdbx_seq_one_letter_code
_entity_poly.pdbx_strand_id
1 'polypeptide(L)'
;MMDLRRTEHAFQDGLLGRSRDILGSVRGNARESAETMFGVYRNAYWARLVEALGNDLPGLKALMGDVAFDKMARAYVAKHPSQHPSIRWAGRHLAAFLASEAPYRDQPWFADMARFDWALAFAFDAADAPAAASPIWSACRRNSGPASGLRSIRRSMRSGSRRRSTKPGPSCWRV
;
A
#
# COMPACT_ATOMS: atom_id res chain seq x y z
N MET A 1 -29.45 7.58 -17.87
CA MET A 1 -28.20 6.80 -17.90
C MET A 1 -27.22 7.47 -16.94
N MET A 2 -26.67 6.78 -15.94
CA MET A 2 -25.68 7.38 -15.03
C MET A 2 -24.39 7.64 -15.80
N ASP A 3 -23.78 8.82 -15.62
CA ASP A 3 -22.43 9.09 -16.13
C ASP A 3 -21.40 8.23 -15.37
N LEU A 4 -20.26 7.95 -16.00
CA LEU A 4 -19.19 7.10 -15.44
C LEU A 4 -18.72 7.65 -14.08
N ARG A 5 -18.43 8.95 -14.00
CA ARG A 5 -17.97 9.58 -12.75
C ARG A 5 -18.95 9.42 -11.61
N ARG A 6 -20.25 9.53 -11.90
CA ARG A 6 -21.30 9.34 -10.88
C ARG A 6 -21.33 7.88 -10.40
N THR A 7 -21.15 6.93 -11.31
CA THR A 7 -21.12 5.49 -10.98
C THR A 7 -19.89 5.15 -10.14
N GLU A 8 -18.72 5.69 -10.49
CA GLU A 8 -17.47 5.53 -9.72
C GLU A 8 -17.61 6.09 -8.30
N HIS A 9 -18.20 7.29 -8.14
CA HIS A 9 -18.48 7.88 -6.83
C HIS A 9 -19.44 7.02 -6.00
N ALA A 10 -20.56 6.60 -6.59
CA ALA A 10 -21.52 5.74 -5.89
C ALA A 10 -20.91 4.40 -5.48
N PHE A 11 -20.05 3.82 -6.33
CA PHE A 11 -19.32 2.60 -6.02
C PHE A 11 -18.33 2.81 -4.87
N GLN A 12 -17.54 3.87 -4.92
CA GLN A 12 -16.62 4.23 -3.84
C GLN A 12 -17.34 4.47 -2.52
N ASP A 13 -18.45 5.20 -2.51
CA ASP A 13 -19.25 5.42 -1.30
C ASP A 13 -19.82 4.11 -0.75
N GLY A 14 -20.19 3.17 -1.62
CA GLY A 14 -20.56 1.81 -1.23
C GLY A 14 -19.41 1.03 -0.56
N LEU A 15 -18.20 1.11 -1.11
CA LEU A 15 -17.01 0.45 -0.52
C LEU A 15 -16.65 1.04 0.85
N LEU A 16 -16.86 2.34 1.02
CA LEU A 16 -16.58 3.06 2.26
C LEU A 16 -17.73 2.97 3.27
N GLY A 17 -18.83 2.31 2.92
CA GLY A 17 -19.99 2.13 3.79
C GLY A 17 -20.83 3.40 4.00
N ARG A 18 -20.67 4.41 3.13
CA ARG A 18 -21.37 5.71 3.22
C ARG A 18 -22.74 5.69 2.54
N SER A 19 -22.93 4.82 1.55
CA SER A 19 -24.20 4.64 0.84
C SER A 19 -24.40 3.17 0.45
N ARG A 20 -25.65 2.81 0.13
CA ARG A 20 -26.05 1.52 -0.45
C ARG A 20 -26.63 1.66 -1.86
N ASP A 21 -26.68 2.87 -2.41
CA ASP A 21 -27.36 3.18 -3.67
C ASP A 21 -26.76 2.41 -4.86
N ILE A 22 -25.47 2.09 -4.79
CA ILE A 22 -24.80 1.33 -5.84
C ILE A 22 -25.35 -0.10 -5.98
N LEU A 23 -25.93 -0.68 -4.94
CA LEU A 23 -26.42 -2.07 -4.97
C LEU A 23 -27.50 -2.27 -6.04
N GLY A 24 -28.33 -1.26 -6.32
CA GLY A 24 -29.32 -1.31 -7.41
C GLY A 24 -28.70 -1.37 -8.82
N SER A 25 -27.40 -1.06 -8.94
CA SER A 25 -26.62 -1.14 -10.19
C SER A 25 -25.68 -2.34 -10.23
N VAL A 26 -25.50 -3.06 -9.12
CA VAL A 26 -24.66 -4.28 -9.06
C VAL A 26 -25.53 -5.48 -9.41
N ARG A 27 -25.07 -6.30 -10.36
CA ARG A 27 -25.74 -7.56 -10.69
C ARG A 27 -25.17 -8.70 -9.86
N GLY A 28 -26.04 -9.40 -9.15
CA GLY A 28 -25.73 -10.71 -8.57
C GLY A 28 -25.60 -11.79 -9.66
N ASN A 29 -25.44 -13.03 -9.23
CA ASN A 29 -25.41 -14.18 -10.13
C ASN A 29 -26.35 -15.30 -9.63
N ALA A 30 -26.37 -16.43 -10.33
CA ALA A 30 -27.26 -17.55 -10.01
C ALA A 30 -27.02 -18.19 -8.62
N ARG A 31 -25.86 -17.94 -8.00
CA ARG A 31 -25.45 -18.53 -6.72
C ARG A 31 -25.54 -17.56 -5.55
N GLU A 32 -25.32 -16.26 -5.80
CA GLU A 32 -25.18 -15.24 -4.76
C GLU A 32 -25.85 -13.92 -5.13
N SER A 33 -26.38 -13.24 -4.12
CA SER A 33 -26.98 -11.91 -4.27
C SER A 33 -25.93 -10.84 -4.54
N ALA A 34 -26.37 -9.72 -5.14
CA ALA A 34 -25.52 -8.54 -5.36
C ALA A 34 -24.94 -8.02 -4.03
N GLU A 35 -25.75 -8.05 -2.97
CA GLU A 35 -25.38 -7.65 -1.62
C GLU A 35 -24.22 -8.48 -1.05
N THR A 36 -24.31 -9.81 -1.16
CA THR A 36 -23.27 -10.72 -0.64
C THR A 36 -21.98 -10.53 -1.41
N MET A 37 -22.06 -10.54 -2.75
CA MET A 37 -20.88 -10.36 -3.61
C MET A 37 -20.21 -9.00 -3.37
N PHE A 38 -21.01 -7.94 -3.27
CA PHE A 38 -20.50 -6.60 -2.97
C PHE A 38 -19.87 -6.53 -1.58
N GLY A 39 -20.45 -7.20 -0.58
CA GLY A 39 -19.89 -7.31 0.77
C GLY A 39 -18.52 -7.98 0.79
N VAL A 40 -18.36 -9.08 0.04
CA VAL A 40 -17.06 -9.76 -0.13
C VAL A 40 -16.04 -8.83 -0.76
N TYR A 41 -16.41 -8.15 -1.85
CA TYR A 41 -15.52 -7.21 -2.53
C TYR A 41 -15.11 -6.05 -1.62
N ARG A 42 -16.06 -5.48 -0.88
CA ARG A 42 -15.79 -4.43 0.11
C ARG A 42 -14.76 -4.89 1.14
N ASN A 43 -14.93 -6.08 1.71
CA ASN A 43 -13.99 -6.60 2.70
C ASN A 43 -12.58 -6.79 2.09
N ALA A 44 -12.51 -7.33 0.87
CA ALA A 44 -11.25 -7.52 0.15
C ALA A 44 -10.58 -6.17 -0.17
N TYR A 45 -11.35 -5.14 -0.55
CA TYR A 45 -10.84 -3.80 -0.80
C TYR A 45 -10.11 -3.23 0.43
N TRP A 46 -10.76 -3.28 1.60
CA TRP A 46 -10.16 -2.82 2.85
C TRP A 46 -8.91 -3.62 3.23
N ALA A 47 -8.98 -4.94 3.14
CA ALA A 47 -7.84 -5.81 3.45
C ALA A 47 -6.62 -5.49 2.58
N ARG A 48 -6.83 -5.29 1.27
CA ARG A 48 -5.74 -4.97 0.32
C ARG A 48 -5.11 -3.62 0.58
N LEU A 49 -5.89 -2.60 0.99
CA LEU A 49 -5.33 -1.29 1.33
C LEU A 49 -4.48 -1.36 2.60
N VAL A 50 -4.98 -2.05 3.64
CA VAL A 50 -4.22 -2.23 4.88
C VAL A 50 -2.95 -3.05 4.65
N GLU A 51 -3.03 -4.11 3.86
CA GLU A 51 -1.87 -4.92 3.47
C GLU A 51 -0.84 -4.09 2.70
N ALA A 52 -1.27 -3.29 1.72
CA ALA A 52 -0.39 -2.42 0.96
C ALA A 52 0.33 -1.40 1.85
N LEU A 53 -0.40 -0.76 2.78
CA LEU A 53 0.21 0.13 3.77
C LEU A 53 1.26 -0.61 4.60
N GLY A 54 0.98 -1.83 5.04
CA GLY A 54 1.94 -2.64 5.81
C GLY A 54 3.19 -3.03 5.02
N ASN A 55 3.07 -3.22 3.71
CA ASN A 55 4.21 -3.51 2.82
C ASN A 55 5.06 -2.26 2.55
N ASP A 56 4.43 -1.10 2.40
CA ASP A 56 5.10 0.17 2.11
C ASP A 56 5.70 0.83 3.36
N LEU A 57 5.22 0.46 4.56
CA LEU A 57 5.59 1.07 5.84
C LEU A 57 6.06 0.03 6.89
N PRO A 58 7.09 -0.78 6.55
CA PRO A 58 7.52 -1.88 7.41
C PRO A 58 8.13 -1.40 8.74
N GLY A 59 8.82 -0.27 8.77
CA GLY A 59 9.41 0.31 9.97
C GLY A 59 8.33 0.79 10.95
N LEU A 60 7.33 1.51 10.44
CA LEU A 60 6.18 1.95 11.23
C LEU A 60 5.39 0.75 11.77
N LYS A 61 5.15 -0.26 10.94
CA LYS A 61 4.45 -1.48 11.35
C LYS A 61 5.20 -2.20 12.46
N ALA A 62 6.52 -2.34 12.35
CA ALA A 62 7.36 -2.92 13.40
C ALA A 62 7.33 -2.07 14.69
N LEU A 63 7.33 -0.74 14.57
CA LEU A 63 7.33 0.18 15.71
C LEU A 63 6.01 0.17 16.49
N MET A 64 4.87 0.04 15.79
CA MET A 64 3.54 -0.02 16.42
C MET A 64 3.16 -1.43 16.88
N GLY A 65 3.65 -2.45 16.20
CA GLY A 65 3.15 -3.82 16.29
C GLY A 65 1.91 -4.06 15.41
N ASP A 66 1.71 -5.31 15.00
CA ASP A 66 0.73 -5.70 13.96
C ASP A 66 -0.71 -5.26 14.28
N VAL A 67 -1.16 -5.49 15.52
CA VAL A 67 -2.55 -5.21 15.93
C VAL A 67 -2.82 -3.70 15.95
N ALA A 68 -1.90 -2.91 16.51
CA ALA A 68 -2.05 -1.46 16.58
C ALA A 68 -1.95 -0.83 15.18
N PHE A 69 -1.06 -1.36 14.33
CA PHE A 69 -0.92 -0.94 12.94
C PHE A 69 -2.19 -1.22 12.13
N ASP A 70 -2.78 -2.42 12.21
CA ASP A 70 -4.02 -2.76 11.48
C ASP A 70 -5.17 -1.81 11.88
N LYS A 71 -5.36 -1.58 13.19
CA LYS A 71 -6.36 -0.64 13.70
C LYS A 71 -6.12 0.79 13.17
N MET A 72 -4.87 1.25 13.21
CA MET A 72 -4.48 2.57 12.71
C MET A 72 -4.72 2.69 11.21
N ALA A 73 -4.28 1.71 10.42
CA ALA A 73 -4.42 1.70 8.98
C ALA A 73 -5.89 1.74 8.54
N ARG A 74 -6.77 1.00 9.22
CA ARG A 74 -8.22 1.08 9.00
C ARG A 74 -8.79 2.47 9.30
N ALA A 75 -8.40 3.06 10.44
CA ALA A 75 -8.85 4.41 10.80
C ALA A 75 -8.36 5.46 9.77
N TYR A 76 -7.12 5.32 9.32
CA TYR A 76 -6.54 6.17 8.27
C TYR A 76 -7.31 6.05 6.96
N VAL A 77 -7.52 4.84 6.43
CA VAL A 77 -8.22 4.60 5.16
C VAL A 77 -9.66 5.11 5.20
N ALA A 78 -10.32 5.05 6.36
CA ALA A 78 -11.67 5.61 6.53
C ALA A 78 -11.71 7.14 6.35
N LYS A 79 -10.72 7.85 6.90
CA LYS A 79 -10.61 9.32 6.80
C LYS A 79 -9.98 9.78 5.47
N HIS A 80 -9.09 8.98 4.90
CA HIS A 80 -8.34 9.28 3.69
C HIS A 80 -8.62 8.22 2.61
N PRO A 81 -9.84 8.19 2.05
CA PRO A 81 -10.18 7.24 0.99
C PRO A 81 -9.27 7.45 -0.22
N SER A 82 -8.93 6.37 -0.91
CA SER A 82 -8.08 6.47 -2.11
C SER A 82 -8.76 7.32 -3.18
N GLN A 83 -8.10 8.38 -3.62
CA GLN A 83 -8.56 9.23 -4.73
C GLN A 83 -7.84 8.89 -6.04
N HIS A 84 -6.98 7.88 -6.04
CA HIS A 84 -6.21 7.48 -7.22
C HIS A 84 -6.45 6.01 -7.56
N PRO A 85 -6.44 5.67 -8.87
CA PRO A 85 -6.50 4.28 -9.30
C PRO A 85 -5.30 3.45 -8.82
N SER A 86 -4.15 4.08 -8.60
CA SER A 86 -2.94 3.40 -8.15
C SER A 86 -2.85 3.32 -6.64
N ILE A 87 -2.77 2.09 -6.12
CA ILE A 87 -2.60 1.79 -4.69
C ILE A 87 -1.32 2.38 -4.10
N ARG A 88 -0.31 2.65 -4.95
CA ARG A 88 0.94 3.30 -4.56
C ARG A 88 0.75 4.57 -3.74
N TRP A 89 -0.33 5.32 -3.99
CA TRP A 89 -0.58 6.60 -3.33
C TRP A 89 -1.38 6.48 -2.02
N ALA A 90 -1.73 5.25 -1.60
CA ALA A 90 -2.59 5.02 -0.44
C ALA A 90 -2.03 5.65 0.84
N GLY A 91 -0.70 5.57 1.08
CA GLY A 91 -0.06 6.06 2.30
C GLY A 91 0.32 7.54 2.34
N ARG A 92 0.08 8.33 1.28
CA ARG A 92 0.68 9.67 1.12
C ARG A 92 0.35 10.68 2.23
N HIS A 93 -0.79 10.51 2.91
CA HIS A 93 -1.24 11.41 3.98
C HIS A 93 -1.01 10.83 5.37
N LEU A 94 -0.43 9.62 5.47
CA LEU A 94 -0.35 8.89 6.72
C LEU A 94 0.48 9.64 7.78
N ALA A 95 1.62 10.22 7.40
CA ALA A 95 2.44 10.99 8.32
C ALA A 95 1.68 12.20 8.90
N ALA A 96 0.91 12.90 8.08
CA ALA A 96 0.09 14.04 8.52
C ALA A 96 -1.06 13.58 9.43
N PHE A 97 -1.69 12.46 9.09
CA PHE A 97 -2.71 11.82 9.92
C PHE A 97 -2.15 11.46 11.31
N LEU A 98 -1.01 10.79 11.37
CA LEU A 98 -0.37 10.40 12.64
C LEU A 98 0.05 11.62 13.48
N ALA A 99 0.44 12.72 12.84
CA ALA A 99 0.85 13.95 13.53
C ALA A 99 -0.33 14.74 14.12
N SER A 100 -1.55 14.53 13.64
CA SER A 100 -2.73 15.33 14.01
C SER A 100 -3.74 14.58 14.88
N GLU A 101 -3.81 13.25 14.75
CA GLU A 101 -4.89 12.44 15.30
C GLU A 101 -4.47 11.72 16.59
N ALA A 102 -5.34 11.74 17.59
CA ALA A 102 -5.15 10.95 18.81
C ALA A 102 -5.43 9.45 18.55
N PRO A 103 -4.73 8.52 19.22
CA PRO A 103 -3.65 8.74 20.20
C PRO A 103 -2.25 8.90 19.58
N TYR A 104 -2.15 8.94 18.24
CA TYR A 104 -0.87 8.88 17.53
C TYR A 104 -0.03 10.16 17.67
N ARG A 105 -0.69 11.31 17.73
CA ARG A 105 -0.04 12.62 17.85
C ARG A 105 0.80 12.77 19.13
N ASP A 106 0.49 12.00 20.16
CA ASP A 106 1.21 12.01 21.44
C ASP A 106 2.56 11.27 21.33
N GLN A 107 2.81 10.62 20.19
CA GLN A 107 4.02 9.86 19.88
C GLN A 107 4.59 10.29 18.52
N PRO A 108 5.28 11.46 18.46
CA PRO A 108 5.70 12.09 17.20
C PRO A 108 6.58 11.19 16.31
N TRP A 109 7.32 10.26 16.91
CA TRP A 109 8.15 9.30 16.18
C TRP A 109 7.37 8.40 15.21
N PHE A 110 6.07 8.17 15.42
CA PHE A 110 5.25 7.46 14.43
C PHE A 110 5.13 8.25 13.12
N ALA A 111 4.91 9.55 13.21
CA ALA A 111 4.86 10.40 12.02
C ALA A 111 6.21 10.45 11.32
N ASP A 112 7.32 10.51 12.08
CA ASP A 112 8.67 10.53 11.51
C ASP A 112 9.04 9.20 10.83
N MET A 113 8.72 8.08 11.46
CA MET A 113 8.91 6.76 10.87
C MET A 113 8.08 6.60 9.59
N ALA A 114 6.82 7.07 9.59
CA ALA A 114 5.98 7.05 8.40
C ALA A 114 6.60 7.88 7.25
N ARG A 115 7.18 9.05 7.54
CA ARG A 115 7.88 9.86 6.52
C ARG A 115 9.11 9.13 5.98
N PHE A 116 9.86 8.48 6.86
CA PHE A 116 11.06 7.74 6.48
C PHE A 116 10.73 6.55 5.56
N ASP A 117 9.82 5.68 5.99
CA ASP A 117 9.40 4.52 5.19
C ASP A 117 8.82 4.96 3.84
N TRP A 118 7.98 6.01 3.85
CA TRP A 118 7.43 6.56 2.63
C TRP A 118 8.51 7.08 1.68
N ALA A 119 9.47 7.87 2.17
CA ALA A 119 10.58 8.34 1.34
C ALA A 119 11.39 7.17 0.76
N LEU A 120 11.62 6.12 1.54
CA LEU A 120 12.33 4.92 1.10
C LEU A 120 11.58 4.18 -0.02
N ALA A 121 10.26 4.06 0.08
CA ALA A 121 9.43 3.46 -0.97
C ALA A 121 9.55 4.21 -2.31
N PHE A 122 9.75 5.54 -2.29
CA PHE A 122 9.93 6.34 -3.51
C PHE A 122 11.36 6.38 -4.04
N ALA A 123 12.36 6.18 -3.19
CA ALA A 123 13.77 6.21 -3.59
C ALA A 123 14.09 5.20 -4.71
N PHE A 124 13.36 4.08 -4.77
CA PHE A 124 13.55 3.06 -5.81
C PHE A 124 13.19 3.54 -7.21
N ASP A 125 12.20 4.41 -7.36
CA ASP A 125 11.75 4.96 -8.65
C ASP A 125 12.27 6.37 -8.93
N ALA A 126 12.89 7.01 -7.94
CA ALA A 126 13.48 8.33 -8.11
C ALA A 126 14.61 8.30 -9.15
N ALA A 127 14.70 9.39 -9.92
CA ALA A 127 15.83 9.60 -10.82
C ALA A 127 17.15 9.62 -10.00
N ASP A 128 18.23 9.14 -10.61
CA ASP A 128 19.54 9.17 -9.96
C ASP A 128 19.94 10.63 -9.70
N ALA A 129 20.23 10.95 -8.44
CA ALA A 129 20.75 12.25 -8.05
C ALA A 129 22.30 12.21 -8.05
N PRO A 130 22.97 13.36 -8.30
CA PRO A 130 24.40 13.46 -8.08
C PRO A 130 24.76 13.02 -6.67
N ALA A 131 25.84 12.25 -6.53
CA ALA A 131 26.30 11.83 -5.21
C ALA A 131 26.65 13.06 -4.37
N ALA A 132 26.03 13.20 -3.21
CA ALA A 132 26.40 14.25 -2.27
C ALA A 132 27.86 14.05 -1.85
N ALA A 133 28.70 15.06 -2.07
CA ALA A 133 30.10 15.06 -1.66
C ALA A 133 30.18 15.25 -0.14
N SER A 134 29.86 14.21 0.62
CA SER A 134 30.01 14.21 2.07
C SER A 134 31.19 13.32 2.48
N PRO A 135 32.09 13.80 3.35
CA PRO A 135 33.26 13.03 3.77
C PRO A 135 32.91 11.74 4.53
N ILE A 136 31.78 11.67 5.25
CA ILE A 136 31.30 10.43 5.88
C ILE A 136 31.00 9.33 4.83
N TRP A 137 30.44 9.71 3.69
CA TRP A 137 30.05 8.78 2.63
C TRP A 137 31.26 8.31 1.82
N SER A 138 32.36 9.08 1.89
CA SER A 138 33.64 8.74 1.26
C SER A 138 34.33 7.54 1.93
N ALA A 139 34.03 7.30 3.22
CA ALA A 139 34.45 6.10 3.95
C ALA A 139 33.55 4.89 3.67
N CYS A 140 32.27 5.12 3.37
CA CYS A 140 31.35 4.10 2.81
C CYS A 140 31.60 3.84 1.32
N ARG A 141 32.85 3.95 0.85
CA ARG A 141 33.24 3.47 -0.48
C ARG A 141 33.04 1.96 -0.47
N ARG A 142 31.97 1.51 -1.15
CA ARG A 142 31.54 0.11 -1.30
C ARG A 142 32.72 -0.84 -1.16
N ASN A 143 32.69 -1.71 -0.14
CA ASN A 143 33.48 -2.92 -0.18
C ASN A 143 33.21 -3.58 -1.53
N SER A 144 34.22 -3.64 -2.39
CA SER A 144 34.13 -4.08 -3.78
C SER A 144 33.97 -5.60 -3.84
N GLY A 145 32.82 -6.09 -3.37
CA GLY A 145 32.24 -7.34 -3.87
C GLY A 145 31.78 -7.13 -5.32
N PRO A 146 31.73 -8.19 -6.14
CA PRO A 146 31.55 -8.05 -7.58
C PRO A 146 30.29 -7.25 -7.90
N ALA A 147 30.47 -6.14 -8.60
CA ALA A 147 29.49 -5.09 -8.88
C ALA A 147 28.38 -5.53 -9.87
N SER A 148 28.04 -6.81 -9.92
CA SER A 148 27.04 -7.41 -10.82
C SER A 148 25.65 -7.54 -10.19
N GLY A 149 25.50 -7.44 -8.86
CA GLY A 149 24.23 -7.71 -8.18
C GLY A 149 23.21 -6.57 -8.16
N LEU A 150 23.63 -5.33 -7.82
CA LEU A 150 22.69 -4.24 -7.55
C LEU A 150 22.17 -3.52 -8.80
N ARG A 151 22.95 -3.52 -9.90
CA ARG A 151 22.47 -3.06 -11.22
C ARG A 151 21.39 -4.01 -11.78
N SER A 152 21.33 -5.25 -11.28
CA SER A 152 20.36 -6.27 -11.65
C SER A 152 18.97 -6.05 -11.02
N ILE A 153 18.91 -5.51 -9.79
CA ILE A 153 17.62 -5.28 -9.08
C ILE A 153 16.77 -4.24 -9.82
N ARG A 154 17.36 -3.12 -10.26
CA ARG A 154 16.62 -2.10 -11.04
C ARG A 154 16.31 -2.54 -12.48
N ARG A 155 17.17 -3.31 -13.15
CA ARG A 155 16.90 -3.79 -14.53
C ARG A 155 15.85 -4.90 -14.60
N SER A 156 15.78 -5.77 -13.59
CA SER A 156 14.84 -6.91 -13.57
C SER A 156 13.37 -6.48 -13.54
N MET A 157 13.04 -5.36 -12.90
CA MET A 157 11.64 -4.91 -12.77
C MET A 157 11.17 -4.02 -13.92
N ARG A 158 12.06 -3.27 -14.58
CA ARG A 158 11.70 -2.45 -15.76
C ARG A 158 11.39 -3.29 -17.00
N SER A 159 11.85 -4.55 -17.05
CA SER A 159 11.61 -5.49 -18.16
C SER A 159 10.53 -6.54 -17.89
N GLY A 160 9.77 -6.45 -16.78
CA GLY A 160 8.62 -7.33 -16.53
C GLY A 160 8.94 -8.83 -16.37
N SER A 161 10.20 -9.23 -16.19
CA SER A 161 10.55 -10.64 -16.02
C SER A 161 10.64 -11.00 -14.53
N ARG A 162 9.49 -11.37 -13.96
CA ARG A 162 9.45 -12.12 -12.68
C ARG A 162 10.20 -13.44 -12.89
N ARG A 163 11.41 -13.58 -12.33
CA ARG A 163 12.06 -14.90 -12.22
C ARG A 163 11.16 -15.78 -11.36
N ARG A 164 10.51 -16.76 -12.01
CA ARG A 164 9.75 -17.83 -11.34
C ARG A 164 10.75 -18.62 -10.49
N SER A 165 10.57 -18.59 -9.17
CA SER A 165 11.34 -19.41 -8.23
C SER A 165 10.99 -20.88 -8.48
N THR A 166 11.96 -21.67 -8.95
CA THR A 166 11.87 -23.13 -9.05
C THR A 166 12.28 -23.73 -7.71
N LYS A 167 11.42 -23.63 -6.70
CA LYS A 167 11.49 -24.51 -5.52
C LYS A 167 10.22 -25.35 -5.50
N PRO A 168 10.31 -26.69 -5.53
CA PRO A 168 9.14 -27.53 -5.37
C PRO A 168 8.72 -27.46 -3.90
N GLY A 169 7.66 -26.70 -3.61
CA GLY A 169 6.93 -26.77 -2.34
C GLY A 169 5.76 -27.74 -2.49
N PRO A 170 5.40 -28.50 -1.43
CA PRO A 170 4.38 -29.54 -1.52
C PRO A 170 3.00 -28.94 -1.84
N SER A 171 2.30 -29.61 -2.75
CA SER A 171 0.99 -29.30 -3.28
C SER A 171 -0.10 -29.40 -2.22
N CYS A 172 -0.72 -28.28 -1.85
CA CYS A 172 -1.92 -28.26 -1.01
C CYS A 172 -2.87 -27.15 -1.44
N TRP A 173 -3.37 -27.19 -2.68
CA TRP A 173 -4.65 -26.56 -3.07
C TRP A 173 -5.17 -27.28 -4.32
N ARG A 174 -6.03 -28.28 -4.12
CA ARG A 174 -6.96 -28.79 -5.14
C ARG A 174 -8.35 -28.70 -4.53
N VAL A 175 -9.19 -27.95 -5.26
CA VAL A 175 -10.64 -27.75 -5.25
C VAL A 175 -11.44 -28.48 -4.17
#